data_AF-A0A2V5ZLY3-F1
#
_entry.id   AF-A0A2V5ZLY3-F1
#
_cell.length_a   1.000
_cell.length_b   1.000
_cell.length_c   1.000
_cell.angle_alpha   90.00
_cell.angle_beta   90.00
_cell.angle_gamma   90.00
#
_symmetry.space_group_name_H-M   'P 1'
#
loop_
_entity.id
_entity.type
_entity.pdbx_description
1 polymer ?
#
loop_
_entity_poly.entity_id
_entity_poly.type
_entity_poly.pdbx_seq_one_letter_code
_entity_poly.pdbx_strand_id
1 'polypeptide(L)' 'KDSDSPSDPDCLIDIYGDFARLYGMTREFFCLIRPDDHIGLFQSPVVEDAIADYIARIAPY' A
#
# COMPACT_ATOMS: atom_id res chain seq x y z
N LYS A 1 0.12 -22.62 14.76
CA LYS A 1 0.41 -23.44 13.56
C LYS A 1 0.50 -22.45 12.43
N ASP A 2 1.69 -21.91 12.30
CA ASP A 2 2.04 -20.83 11.41
C ASP A 2 1.99 -21.39 9.99
N SER A 3 1.08 -20.84 9.18
CA SER A 3 0.98 -21.15 7.77
C SER A 3 2.17 -20.48 7.07
N ASP A 4 3.30 -21.17 7.09
CA ASP A 4 4.47 -20.91 6.25
C ASP A 4 4.07 -21.22 4.79
N SER A 5 3.22 -20.35 4.23
CA SER A 5 3.05 -20.31 2.78
C SER A 5 4.37 -19.76 2.24
N PRO A 6 5.02 -20.42 1.27
CA PRO A 6 6.23 -19.89 0.66
C PRO A 6 5.90 -18.47 0.19
N SER A 7 6.63 -17.49 0.72
CA SER A 7 6.46 -16.09 0.38
C SER A 7 6.54 -15.99 -1.13
N ASP A 8 5.48 -15.48 -1.75
CA ASP A 8 5.50 -15.11 -3.15
C ASP A 8 6.81 -14.34 -3.40
N PRO A 9 7.69 -14.77 -4.34
CA PRO A 9 8.96 -14.12 -4.57
C PRO A 9 8.82 -12.63 -4.92
N ASP A 10 7.63 -12.20 -5.34
CA ASP A 10 7.30 -10.80 -5.63
C ASP A 10 6.74 -10.02 -4.42
N CYS A 11 6.60 -10.67 -3.26
CA CYS A 11 6.11 -10.03 -2.04
C CYS A 11 7.25 -9.30 -1.30
N LEU A 12 7.07 -8.00 -1.08
CA LEU A 12 7.97 -7.19 -0.28
C LEU A 12 7.80 -7.50 1.22
N ILE A 13 8.90 -7.80 1.90
CA ILE A 13 8.94 -8.04 3.35
C ILE A 13 9.56 -6.82 4.05
N ASP A 14 8.84 -6.23 5.00
CA ASP A 14 9.36 -5.15 5.85
C ASP A 14 10.30 -5.70 6.95
N ILE A 15 11.49 -6.12 6.55
CA ILE A 15 12.47 -6.78 7.45
C ILE A 15 12.98 -5.88 8.58
N TYR A 16 12.88 -4.55 8.45
CA TYR A 16 13.36 -3.58 9.44
C TYR A 16 12.23 -2.85 10.17
N GLY A 17 10.97 -3.06 9.78
CA GLY A 17 9.83 -2.31 10.34
C GLY A 17 9.81 -0.85 9.89
N ASP A 18 10.45 -0.50 8.77
CA ASP A 18 10.58 0.87 8.32
C ASP A 18 9.26 1.42 7.75
N PHE A 19 8.39 0.56 7.20
CA PHE A 19 7.03 0.99 6.81
C PHE A 19 6.23 1.45 8.03
N ALA A 20 6.30 0.71 9.13
CA ALA A 20 5.68 1.11 10.39
C ALA A 20 6.34 2.37 10.98
N ARG A 21 7.67 2.41 11.05
CA ARG A 21 8.44 3.46 11.73
C ARG A 21 8.42 4.81 11.01
N LEU A 22 8.57 4.80 9.68
CA LEU A 22 8.69 6.02 8.88
C LEU A 22 7.35 6.49 8.34
N TYR A 23 6.45 5.56 8.01
CA TYR A 23 5.21 5.87 7.31
C TYR A 23 3.95 5.58 8.13
N GLY A 24 4.08 5.08 9.37
CA GLY A 24 2.94 4.76 10.23
C GLY A 24 2.11 3.56 9.74
N MET A 25 2.63 2.80 8.79
CA MET A 25 1.95 1.68 8.13
C MET A 25 2.02 0.44 9.02
N THR A 26 1.14 0.39 10.02
CA THR A 26 1.19 -0.55 11.15
C THR A 26 0.12 -1.65 11.12
N ARG A 27 -0.79 -1.60 10.14
CA ARG A 27 -1.96 -2.48 10.00
C ARG A 27 -2.12 -2.88 8.54
N GLU A 28 -3.18 -3.61 8.21
CA GLU A 28 -3.56 -3.77 6.80
C GLU A 28 -3.79 -2.39 6.16
N PHE A 29 -3.08 -2.13 5.07
CA PHE A 29 -3.12 -0.86 4.37
C PHE A 29 -3.06 -1.06 2.86
N PHE A 30 -3.45 -0.01 2.14
CA PHE A 30 -3.21 0.13 0.71
C PHE A 30 -2.45 1.44 0.48
N CYS A 31 -1.37 1.40 -0.31
CA CYS A 31 -0.58 2.57 -0.66
C CYS A 31 -0.32 2.60 -2.16
N LEU A 32 -0.70 3.70 -2.81
CA LEU A 32 -0.40 3.97 -4.21
C LEU A 32 0.73 4.99 -4.29
N ILE A 33 1.84 4.58 -4.89
CA ILE A 33 3.00 5.44 -5.16
C ILE A 33 2.92 5.90 -6.61
N ARG A 34 3.03 7.21 -6.83
CA ARG A 34 3.02 7.82 -8.17
C ARG A 34 4.40 7.64 -8.84
N PRO A 35 4.49 7.77 -10.18
CA PRO A 35 5.78 7.71 -10.88
C PRO A 35 6.79 8.82 -10.48
N ASP A 36 6.36 9.84 -9.74
CA ASP A 36 7.22 10.91 -9.22
C ASP A 36 7.67 10.68 -7.77
N ASP A 37 7.62 9.43 -7.31
CA ASP A 37 8.04 8.97 -5.97
C ASP A 37 7.21 9.54 -4.79
N HIS A 38 6.07 10.16 -5.05
CA HIS A 38 5.17 10.62 -3.99
C HIS A 38 4.03 9.64 -3.74
N ILE A 39 3.55 9.62 -2.49
CA ILE A 39 2.32 8.92 -2.11
C ILE A 39 1.12 9.64 -2.74
N GLY A 40 0.39 8.93 -3.59
CA GLY A 40 -0.85 9.40 -4.21
C GLY A 40 -2.10 9.06 -3.39
N LEU A 41 -2.16 7.85 -2.85
CA LEU A 41 -3.25 7.36 -2.01
C LEU A 41 -2.70 6.51 -0.86
N PHE A 42 -3.22 6.72 0.34
CA PHE A 42 -2.95 5.86 1.50
C PHE A 42 -4.26 5.54 2.21
N GLN A 43 -4.47 4.27 2.54
CA GLN A 43 -5.68 3.79 3.21
C GLN A 43 -5.34 2.78 4.30
N SER A 44 -6.03 2.91 5.43
CA SER A 44 -6.05 1.95 6.53
C SER A 44 -7.28 2.29 7.41
N PRO A 45 -8.41 1.57 7.31
CA PRO A 45 -8.61 0.32 6.58
C PRO A 45 -8.68 0.49 5.06
N VAL A 46 -8.53 -0.61 4.32
CA VAL A 46 -8.66 -0.66 2.86
C VAL A 46 -10.14 -0.53 2.47
N VAL A 47 -10.43 0.30 1.46
CA VAL A 47 -11.77 0.52 0.89
C VAL A 47 -11.68 0.33 -0.62
N GLU A 48 -12.49 -0.58 -1.17
CA GLU A 48 -12.39 -1.04 -2.57
C GLU A 48 -12.55 0.10 -3.60
N ASP A 49 -13.52 1.01 -3.40
CA ASP A 49 -13.84 2.06 -4.38
C ASP A 49 -12.83 3.22 -4.42
N ALA A 50 -12.00 3.36 -3.39
CA ALA A 50 -11.14 4.53 -3.24
C ALA A 50 -10.06 4.64 -4.33
N ILE A 51 -9.65 3.52 -4.92
CA ILE A 51 -8.71 3.52 -6.05
C ILE A 51 -9.39 4.12 -7.27
N ALA A 52 -10.61 3.67 -7.60
CA ALA A 52 -11.38 4.20 -8.73
C ALA A 52 -11.64 5.69 -8.56
N ASP A 53 -12.05 6.12 -7.37
CA ASP A 53 -12.25 7.54 -7.02
C ASP A 53 -10.97 8.36 -7.17
N TYR A 54 -9.84 7.82 -6.69
CA TYR A 54 -8.54 8.48 -6.82
C TYR A 54 -8.14 8.65 -8.29
N ILE A 55 -8.27 7.59 -9.09
CA ILE A 55 -7.95 7.61 -10.53
C ILE A 55 -8.86 8.59 -11.28
N ALA A 56 -10.17 8.58 -11.01
CA ALA A 56 -11.12 9.52 -11.62
C ALA A 56 -10.78 10.98 -11.30
N ARG A 57 -10.25 11.26 -10.12
CA ARG A 57 -9.83 12.61 -9.71
C ARG A 57 -8.57 13.11 -10.43
N ILE A 58 -7.65 12.21 -10.79
CA ILE A 58 -6.37 12.59 -11.43
C ILE A 58 -6.37 12.42 -12.95
N ALA A 59 -7.35 11.70 -13.51
CA ALA A 59 -7.50 11.55 -14.95
C ALA A 59 -7.80 12.93 -15.59
N PRO A 60 -6.99 13.40 -16.55
CA PRO A 60 -7.34 14.59 -17.31
C PRO A 60 -8.60 14.31 -18.15
N TYR A 61 -9.54 15.26 -18.14
CA TYR A 61 -10.72 15.25 -19.02
C TYR A 61 -10.36 15.08 -20.49
#